data_AF-R3TJI2-F1
#
_entry.id   AF-R3TJI2-F1
#
_cell.length_a   1.000
_cell.length_b   1.000
_cell.length_c   1.000
_cell.angle_alpha   90.00
_cell.angle_beta   90.00
_cell.angle_gamma   90.00
#
_symmetry.space_group_name_H-M   'P 1'
#
loop_
_entity.id
_entity.type
_entity.pdbx_description
1 polymer ?
#
loop_
_entity_poly.entity_id
_entity_poly.type
_entity_poly.pdbx_seq_one_letter_code
_entity_poly.pdbx_strand_id
1 'polypeptide(L)'
;MRFSEELMAACQKGQIGEPQFIRLSYYTNKEELFDDMLEQVIHLLLVVKKAELQILSMKINQMARLLIGKFRDDSLLNCSIAQIDQAASPLLKVEIVGTQGMIQYDTSADNAFSGDYQLCLLQETLTVEEKKRIQALMKRFQLSENRVEE
;
A
#
# COMPACT_ATOMS: atom_id res chain seq x y z
N MET A 1 -4.56 9.80 11.81
CA MET A 1 -4.16 11.20 11.63
C MET A 1 -2.65 11.39 11.71
N ARG A 2 -1.97 11.18 12.86
CA ARG A 2 -0.53 11.49 12.96
C ARG A 2 0.42 10.70 12.05
N PHE A 3 0.21 9.40 11.82
CA PHE A 3 1.16 8.64 11.02
C PHE A 3 1.12 9.00 9.52
N SER A 4 -0.06 9.12 8.90
CA SER A 4 -0.13 9.55 7.48
C SER A 4 0.48 10.94 7.34
N GLU A 5 0.22 11.85 8.28
CA GLU A 5 0.86 13.17 8.34
C GLU A 5 2.39 13.08 8.50
N GLU A 6 2.91 12.20 9.35
CA GLU A 6 4.35 11.99 9.56
C GLU A 6 5.02 11.31 8.37
N LEU A 7 4.37 10.32 7.76
CA LEU A 7 4.83 9.65 6.54
C LEU A 7 4.90 10.65 5.39
N MET A 8 3.81 11.40 5.20
CA MET A 8 3.74 12.45 4.19
C MET A 8 4.75 13.55 4.48
N ALA A 9 4.90 13.99 5.74
CA ALA A 9 5.89 14.98 6.11
C ALA A 9 7.32 14.47 5.86
N ALA A 10 7.64 13.23 6.20
CA ALA A 10 8.98 12.70 6.04
C ALA A 10 9.35 12.46 4.58
N CYS A 11 8.38 12.04 3.75
CA CYS A 11 8.56 11.92 2.30
C CYS A 11 8.60 13.31 1.61
N GLN A 12 7.67 14.21 1.94
CA GLN A 12 7.56 15.52 1.27
C GLN A 12 8.60 16.54 1.76
N LYS A 13 9.03 16.47 3.02
CA LYS A 13 10.08 17.34 3.57
C LYS A 13 11.49 16.78 3.31
N GLY A 14 11.60 15.68 2.57
CA GLY A 14 12.89 15.09 2.16
C GLY A 14 13.72 14.50 3.30
N GLN A 15 13.11 14.13 4.43
CA GLN A 15 13.83 13.62 5.60
C GLN A 15 14.58 12.31 5.32
N ILE A 16 14.10 11.52 4.37
CA ILE A 16 14.74 10.28 3.90
C ILE A 16 15.34 10.39 2.50
N GLY A 17 15.39 11.60 1.92
CA GLY A 17 15.71 11.81 0.51
C GLY A 17 14.63 11.26 -0.42
N GLU A 18 15.02 10.95 -1.67
CA GLU A 18 14.11 10.40 -2.69
C GLU A 18 13.76 8.94 -2.35
N PRO A 19 12.48 8.58 -2.16
CA PRO A 19 12.10 7.19 -1.90
C PRO A 19 12.54 6.28 -3.07
N GLN A 20 13.14 5.13 -2.81
CA GLN A 20 13.61 4.16 -3.82
C GLN A 20 12.87 2.83 -3.73
N PHE A 21 12.35 2.50 -2.55
CA PHE A 21 11.58 1.29 -2.32
C PHE A 21 10.47 1.56 -1.31
N ILE A 22 9.27 1.08 -1.62
CA ILE A 22 8.12 1.15 -0.73
C ILE A 22 7.55 -0.26 -0.55
N ARG A 23 7.40 -0.66 0.71
CA ARG A 23 6.76 -1.91 1.11
C ARG A 23 5.60 -1.64 2.04
N LEU A 24 4.44 -2.22 1.74
CA LEU A 24 3.27 -2.17 2.61
C LEU A 24 2.71 -3.58 2.82
N SER A 25 2.50 -3.94 4.07
CA SER A 25 1.88 -5.21 4.44
C SER A 25 0.70 -4.97 5.36
N TYR A 26 -0.48 -5.46 4.99
CA TYR A 26 -1.69 -5.39 5.79
C TYR A 26 -2.23 -6.79 6.05
N TYR A 27 -2.46 -7.13 7.31
CA TYR A 27 -2.99 -8.41 7.72
C TYR A 27 -4.29 -8.20 8.48
N THR A 28 -5.36 -8.90 8.09
CA THR A 28 -6.67 -8.81 8.72
C THR A 28 -7.37 -10.17 8.66
N ASN A 29 -8.43 -10.37 9.44
CA ASN A 29 -9.30 -11.54 9.34
C ASN A 29 -10.55 -11.28 8.48
N LYS A 30 -10.67 -10.09 7.90
CA LYS A 30 -11.78 -9.63 7.07
C LYS A 30 -11.42 -9.63 5.60
N GLU A 31 -11.66 -10.74 4.91
CA GLU A 31 -11.39 -10.89 3.47
C GLU A 31 -12.15 -9.83 2.64
N GLU A 32 -13.36 -9.47 3.05
CA GLU A 32 -14.23 -8.53 2.35
C GLU A 32 -13.62 -7.13 2.18
N LEU A 33 -12.58 -6.81 2.95
CA LEU A 33 -11.89 -5.53 2.89
C LEU A 33 -10.71 -5.51 1.91
N PHE A 34 -10.29 -6.66 1.36
CA PHE A 34 -9.00 -6.75 0.66
C PHE A 34 -8.89 -5.83 -0.55
N ASP A 35 -9.92 -5.76 -1.39
CA ASP A 35 -9.87 -4.96 -2.61
C ASP A 35 -9.96 -3.46 -2.30
N ASP A 36 -10.83 -3.06 -1.38
CA ASP A 36 -10.91 -1.67 -0.91
C ASP A 36 -9.60 -1.21 -0.24
N MET A 37 -8.96 -2.10 0.52
CA MET A 37 -7.66 -1.84 1.14
C MET A 37 -6.56 -1.72 0.09
N LEU A 38 -6.57 -2.57 -0.95
CA LEU A 38 -5.60 -2.50 -2.04
C LEU A 38 -5.74 -1.18 -2.81
N GLU A 39 -6.98 -0.74 -3.07
CA GLU A 39 -7.26 0.55 -3.69
C GLU A 39 -6.69 1.71 -2.85
N GLN A 40 -6.97 1.73 -1.55
CA GLN A 40 -6.49 2.77 -0.64
C GLN A 40 -4.96 2.77 -0.53
N VAL A 41 -4.31 1.61 -0.55
CA VAL A 41 -2.85 1.50 -0.56
C VAL A 41 -2.28 2.07 -1.85
N ILE A 42 -2.80 1.67 -3.02
CA ILE A 42 -2.34 2.21 -4.31
C ILE A 42 -2.49 3.74 -4.33
N HIS A 43 -3.59 4.26 -3.79
CA HIS A 43 -3.80 5.69 -3.64
C HIS A 43 -2.72 6.38 -2.81
N LEU A 44 -2.50 5.91 -1.58
CA LEU A 44 -1.48 6.45 -0.68
C LEU A 44 -0.11 6.48 -1.37
N LEU A 45 0.23 5.43 -2.10
CA LEU A 45 1.50 5.30 -2.80
C LEU A 45 1.66 6.30 -3.94
N LEU A 46 0.60 6.51 -4.73
CA LEU A 46 0.56 7.54 -5.77
C LEU A 46 0.71 8.95 -5.17
N VAL A 47 0.10 9.19 -4.00
CA VAL A 47 0.20 10.47 -3.27
C VAL A 47 1.61 10.69 -2.72
N VAL A 48 2.23 9.65 -2.15
CA VAL A 48 3.60 9.70 -1.61
C VAL A 48 4.61 9.93 -2.73
N LYS A 49 4.50 9.18 -3.84
CA LYS A 49 5.49 9.23 -4.92
C LYS A 49 5.27 10.31 -5.95
N LYS A 50 4.03 10.77 -6.14
CA LYS A 50 3.64 11.69 -7.22
C LYS A 50 4.14 11.23 -8.59
N ALA A 51 4.27 9.92 -8.78
CA ALA A 51 4.80 9.29 -9.97
C ALA A 51 3.81 8.26 -10.50
N GLU A 52 3.87 8.02 -11.80
CA GLU A 52 3.06 6.99 -12.44
C GLU A 52 3.55 5.60 -12.01
N LEU A 53 2.60 4.76 -11.58
CA LEU A 53 2.83 3.38 -11.17
C LEU A 53 2.59 2.42 -12.34
N GLN A 54 3.61 1.63 -12.66
CA GLN A 54 3.48 0.44 -13.49
C GLN A 54 3.36 -0.78 -12.60
N ILE A 55 2.28 -1.56 -12.75
CA ILE A 55 2.19 -2.87 -12.09
C ILE A 55 3.07 -3.86 -12.87
N LEU A 56 3.89 -4.62 -12.15
CA LEU A 56 4.74 -5.66 -12.73
C LEU A 56 4.15 -7.05 -12.54
N SER A 57 3.51 -7.30 -11.39
CA SER A 57 2.82 -8.55 -11.09
C SER A 57 1.72 -8.30 -10.07
N MET A 58 0.59 -8.98 -10.19
CA MET A 58 -0.48 -8.89 -9.21
C MET A 58 -1.15 -10.23 -8.99
N LYS A 59 -0.86 -10.89 -7.87
CA LYS A 59 -1.47 -12.18 -7.52
C LYS A 59 -2.65 -11.98 -6.59
N ILE A 60 -3.76 -12.63 -6.93
CA ILE A 60 -5.01 -12.53 -6.19
C ILE A 60 -5.54 -13.93 -5.91
N ASN A 61 -5.74 -14.25 -4.65
CA ASN A 61 -6.44 -15.45 -4.20
C ASN A 61 -7.29 -15.13 -2.96
N GLN A 62 -8.08 -16.09 -2.49
CA GLN A 62 -8.98 -15.91 -1.34
C GLN A 62 -8.25 -15.42 -0.08
N MET A 63 -7.00 -15.84 0.13
CA MET A 63 -6.25 -15.51 1.35
C MET A 63 -5.37 -14.27 1.21
N ALA A 64 -5.12 -13.77 0.00
CA ALA A 64 -4.18 -12.68 -0.21
C ALA A 64 -4.36 -11.91 -1.52
N ARG A 65 -3.94 -10.64 -1.48
CA ARG A 65 -3.63 -9.79 -2.62
C ARG A 65 -2.16 -9.40 -2.53
N LEU A 66 -1.39 -9.70 -3.58
CA LEU A 66 0.01 -9.32 -3.70
C LEU A 66 0.16 -8.43 -4.93
N LEU A 67 0.85 -7.32 -4.78
CA LEU A 67 1.12 -6.36 -5.83
C LEU A 67 2.60 -6.02 -5.84
N ILE A 68 3.26 -6.24 -6.96
CA ILE A 68 4.62 -5.75 -7.22
C ILE A 68 4.52 -4.72 -8.33
N GLY A 69 5.10 -3.56 -8.11
CA GLY A 69 5.09 -2.47 -9.07
C GLY A 69 6.40 -1.73 -9.13
N LYS A 70 6.49 -0.84 -10.10
CA LYS A 70 7.62 0.04 -10.33
C LYS A 70 7.08 1.40 -10.76
N PHE A 71 7.63 2.47 -10.19
CA PHE A 71 7.30 3.82 -10.62
C PHE A 71 8.17 4.26 -11.80
N ARG A 72 7.75 5.32 -12.49
CA ARG A 72 8.48 5.88 -13.64
C ARG A 72 9.92 6.30 -13.32
N ASP A 73 10.22 6.63 -12.07
CA ASP A 73 11.55 6.98 -11.56
C ASP A 73 12.41 5.76 -11.18
N ASP A 74 11.99 4.57 -11.62
CA ASP A 74 12.57 3.27 -11.33
C ASP A 74 12.47 2.76 -9.88
N SER A 75 11.84 3.53 -8.99
CA SER A 75 11.59 3.06 -7.63
C SER A 75 10.61 1.89 -7.58
N LEU A 76 10.79 1.01 -6.60
CA LEU A 76 10.07 -0.26 -6.52
C LEU A 76 8.95 -0.21 -5.47
N LEU A 77 7.88 -0.95 -5.74
CA LEU A 77 6.74 -1.13 -4.86
C LEU A 77 6.49 -2.61 -4.59
N ASN A 78 6.26 -2.94 -3.33
CA ASN A 78 5.72 -4.22 -2.90
C ASN A 78 4.53 -3.98 -1.94
N CYS A 79 3.37 -4.53 -2.26
CA CYS A 79 2.20 -4.48 -1.39
C CYS A 79 1.65 -5.89 -1.18
N SER A 80 1.36 -6.23 0.08
CA SER A 80 0.75 -7.51 0.45
C SER A 80 -0.42 -7.27 1.40
N ILE A 81 -1.61 -7.72 1.02
CA ILE A 81 -2.78 -7.80 1.89
C ILE A 81 -3.08 -9.27 2.08
N ALA A 82 -3.16 -9.75 3.31
CA ALA A 82 -3.34 -11.18 3.57
C ALA A 82 -4.23 -11.46 4.77
N GLN A 83 -4.88 -12.62 4.74
CA GLN A 83 -5.66 -13.12 5.84
C GLN A 83 -4.73 -13.66 6.93
N ILE A 84 -5.05 -13.35 8.19
CA ILE A 84 -4.45 -14.02 9.33
C ILE A 84 -5.53 -14.35 10.37
N ASP A 85 -5.64 -15.63 10.71
CA ASP A 85 -6.78 -16.13 11.52
C ASP A 85 -6.70 -15.75 13.00
N GLN A 86 -5.50 -15.39 13.49
CA GLN A 86 -5.23 -15.17 14.91
C GLN A 86 -5.00 -13.69 15.30
N ALA A 87 -5.21 -12.74 14.38
CA ALA A 87 -4.99 -11.34 14.73
C ALA A 87 -6.17 -10.77 15.52
N ALA A 88 -5.91 -10.35 16.77
CA ALA A 88 -6.87 -9.63 17.59
C ALA A 88 -7.21 -8.24 17.01
N SER A 89 -6.31 -7.67 16.21
CA SER A 89 -6.51 -6.44 15.46
C SER A 89 -5.72 -6.46 14.15
N PRO A 90 -6.17 -5.77 13.10
CA PRO A 90 -5.42 -5.65 11.86
C PRO A 90 -3.98 -5.19 12.07
N LEU A 91 -3.04 -5.80 11.34
CA LEU A 91 -1.62 -5.43 11.39
C LEU A 91 -1.25 -4.68 10.12
N LEU A 92 -0.79 -3.44 10.27
CA LEU A 92 -0.26 -2.66 9.17
C LEU A 92 1.24 -2.43 9.40
N LYS A 93 2.02 -2.77 8.39
CA LYS A 93 3.44 -2.44 8.30
C LYS A 93 3.70 -1.62 7.05
N VAL A 94 4.41 -0.52 7.20
CA VAL A 94 4.83 0.34 6.08
C VAL A 94 6.32 0.57 6.23
N GLU A 95 7.06 0.38 5.14
CA GLU A 95 8.48 0.67 5.04
C GLU A 95 8.73 1.49 3.79
N ILE A 96 9.41 2.62 3.96
CA ILE A 96 9.84 3.46 2.86
C ILE A 96 11.34 3.67 3.00
N VAL A 97 12.10 3.17 2.04
CA VAL A 97 13.55 3.34 1.96
C VAL A 97 13.82 4.44 0.95
N GLY A 98 14.47 5.50 1.37
CA GLY A 98 14.94 6.58 0.50
C GLY A 98 16.46 6.63 0.40
N THR A 99 16.97 7.55 -0.40
CA THR A 99 18.41 7.68 -0.65
C THR A 99 19.23 8.12 0.57
N GLN A 100 18.58 8.67 1.61
CA GLN A 100 19.24 9.23 2.78
C GLN A 100 18.74 8.63 4.10
N GLY A 101 17.79 7.69 4.06
CA GLY A 101 17.23 7.11 5.27
C GLY A 101 16.06 6.18 5.00
N MET A 102 15.39 5.77 6.07
CA MET A 102 14.24 4.88 6.02
C MET A 102 13.23 5.28 7.08
N ILE A 103 11.95 5.12 6.75
CA ILE A 103 10.84 5.17 7.71
C ILE A 103 10.24 3.78 7.78
N GLN A 104 10.01 3.32 9.00
CA GLN A 104 9.26 2.10 9.26
C GLN A 104 8.13 2.39 10.23
N TYR A 105 6.99 1.79 9.94
CA TYR A 105 5.82 1.78 10.80
C TYR A 105 5.32 0.38 10.93
N ASP A 106 4.95 0.03 12.15
CA ASP A 106 4.45 -1.28 12.49
C ASP A 106 3.43 -1.10 13.61
N THR A 107 2.16 -1.40 13.34
CA THR A 107 1.11 -1.31 14.35
C THR A 107 1.29 -2.29 15.51
N SER A 108 2.18 -3.28 15.38
CA SER A 108 2.51 -4.26 16.43
C SER A 108 3.72 -3.91 17.30
N ALA A 109 4.46 -2.85 16.99
CA ALA A 109 5.60 -2.45 17.81
C ALA A 109 5.13 -1.86 19.16
N ASP A 110 5.84 -2.15 20.27
CA ASP A 110 5.52 -1.63 21.61
C ASP A 110 5.51 -0.09 21.71
N ASN A 111 6.13 0.58 20.72
CA ASN A 111 6.19 2.04 20.60
C ASN A 111 5.16 2.59 19.60
N ALA A 112 4.38 1.72 18.96
CA ALA A 112 3.33 2.11 18.04
C ALA A 112 2.18 2.66 18.87
N PHE A 113 1.84 3.93 18.62
CA PHE A 113 0.73 4.62 19.27
C PHE A 113 -0.48 3.68 19.40
N SER A 114 -0.82 3.31 20.63
CA SER A 114 -1.95 2.44 20.95
C SER A 114 -3.26 3.20 20.73
N GLY A 115 -3.94 2.95 19.61
CA GLY A 115 -5.25 3.53 19.28
C GLY A 115 -5.75 3.10 17.90
N ASP A 116 -6.95 3.53 17.51
CA ASP A 116 -7.67 3.21 16.25
C ASP A 116 -6.99 3.75 14.96
N TYR A 117 -5.66 3.91 14.98
CA TYR A 117 -4.84 4.47 13.91
C TYR A 117 -4.82 3.62 12.64
N GLN A 118 -5.27 2.36 12.72
CA GLN A 118 -5.16 1.33 11.68
C GLN A 118 -5.92 1.66 10.39
N LEU A 119 -7.02 2.43 10.47
CA LEU A 119 -7.84 2.83 9.32
C LEU A 119 -7.61 4.29 8.92
N CYS A 120 -7.25 5.18 9.85
CA CYS A 120 -7.08 6.61 9.56
C CYS A 120 -5.97 6.94 8.55
N LEU A 121 -5.07 5.99 8.31
CA LEU A 121 -3.99 6.08 7.32
C LEU A 121 -4.50 5.96 5.89
N LEU A 122 -5.65 5.31 5.73
CA LEU A 122 -6.26 4.92 4.46
C LEU A 122 -7.66 5.53 4.28
N GLN A 123 -8.13 6.28 5.28
CA GLN A 123 -9.40 7.03 5.29
C GLN A 123 -9.38 8.30 4.42
N GLU A 124 -8.35 8.55 3.62
CA GLU A 124 -8.47 9.55 2.56
C GLU A 124 -9.53 9.05 1.58
N THR A 125 -10.67 9.74 1.57
CA THR A 125 -11.77 9.42 0.66
C THR A 125 -11.29 9.61 -0.76
N LEU A 126 -11.01 8.50 -1.44
CA LEU A 126 -10.80 8.43 -2.87
C LEU A 126 -11.94 9.17 -3.59
N THR A 127 -11.60 10.10 -4.49
CA THR A 127 -12.59 10.63 -5.41
C THR A 127 -13.09 9.51 -6.33
N VAL A 128 -14.30 9.67 -6.86
CA VAL A 128 -14.89 8.70 -7.81
C VAL A 128 -13.98 8.49 -9.02
N GLU A 129 -13.26 9.54 -9.45
CA GLU A 129 -12.34 9.48 -10.58
C GLU A 129 -11.06 8.69 -10.25
N GLU A 130 -10.47 8.93 -9.08
CA GLU A 130 -9.30 8.18 -8.61
C GLU A 130 -9.62 6.70 -8.42
N LYS A 131 -10.78 6.38 -7.82
CA LYS A 131 -11.23 4.99 -7.67
C LYS A 131 -11.38 4.32 -9.03
N LYS A 132 -12.03 4.98 -10.00
CA LYS A 132 -12.15 4.44 -11.38
C LYS A 132 -10.80 4.21 -12.04
N ARG A 133 -9.84 5.12 -11.86
CA ARG A 133 -8.49 5.00 -12.43
C ARG A 133 -7.73 3.81 -11.84
N ILE A 134 -7.77 3.65 -10.52
CA ILE A 134 -7.12 2.53 -9.82
C ILE A 134 -7.78 1.20 -10.22
N GLN A 135 -9.11 1.15 -10.26
CA GLN A 135 -9.83 -0.05 -10.72
C GLN A 135 -9.52 -0.40 -12.18
N ALA A 136 -9.40 0.60 -13.06
CA ALA A 136 -9.00 0.38 -14.44
C ALA A 136 -7.56 -0.16 -14.53
N LEU A 137 -6.65 0.36 -13.70
CA LEU A 137 -5.27 -0.14 -13.59
C LEU A 137 -5.27 -1.62 -13.15
N MET A 138 -5.95 -1.94 -12.04
CA MET A 138 -6.04 -3.31 -11.54
C MET A 138 -6.68 -4.28 -12.55
N LYS A 139 -7.80 -3.88 -13.18
CA LYS A 139 -8.52 -4.70 -14.16
C LYS A 139 -7.68 -5.01 -15.40
N ARG A 140 -6.90 -4.05 -15.90
CA ARG A 140 -5.98 -4.28 -17.04
C ARG A 140 -4.98 -5.39 -16.75
N PHE A 141 -4.50 -5.49 -15.50
CA PHE A 141 -3.54 -6.51 -15.10
C PHE A 141 -4.19 -7.86 -14.77
N GLN A 142 -5.34 -7.91 -14.09
CA GLN A 142 -6.08 -9.16 -13.90
C GLN A 142 -6.45 -9.83 -15.24
N LEU A 143 -6.85 -9.03 -16.23
CA LEU A 143 -7.14 -9.53 -17.57
C LEU A 143 -5.90 -10.01 -18.33
N SER A 144 -4.70 -9.55 -17.95
CA SER A 144 -3.45 -10.00 -18.56
C SER A 144 -2.94 -11.32 -17.97
N GLU A 145 -3.15 -11.59 -16.68
CA GLU A 145 -2.79 -12.88 -16.08
C GLU A 145 -3.74 -14.01 -16.54
N ASN A 146 -5.03 -13.72 -16.71
CA ASN A 146 -6.01 -14.68 -17.25
C ASN A 146 -5.83 -15.04 -18.74
N ARG A 147 -4.91 -14.38 -19.45
CA ARG A 147 -4.60 -14.66 -20.87
C ARG A 147 -3.37 -15.55 -21.06
N VAL A 148 -2.73 -15.98 -19.96
CA VAL A 148 -1.53 -16.84 -19.99
C VAL A 148 -1.90 -18.32 -19.80
N GLU A 149 -3.18 -18.64 -19.63
CA GLU A 149 -3.71 -20.01 -19.65
C GLU A 149 -4.42 -20.30 -20.99
N GLU A 150 -3.65 -20.47 -22.07
CA GLU A 150 -4.08 -21.19 -23.29
C GLU A 150 -2.98 -22.16 -23.75
#